data_AF-A0A8S2T1Y9-F1
#
_entry.id   AF-A0A8S2T1Y9-F1
#
_cell.length_a   1.000
_cell.length_b   1.000
_cell.length_c   1.000
_cell.angle_alpha   90.00
_cell.angle_beta   90.00
_cell.angle_gamma   90.00
#
_symmetry.space_group_name_H-M   'P 1'
#
loop_
_entity.id
_entity.type
_entity.pdbx_description
1 polymer ?
#
loop_
_entity_poly.entity_id
_entity_poly.type
_entity_poly.pdbx_seq_one_letter_code
_entity_poly.pdbx_strand_id
1 'polypeptide(L)'
;ESIVCPKNNTHCVDGLNSFDCQCNPNFKRNADGICVEESPCHSSPCYSNATCYNLKGGHYRCICPSTYTGVLCDVDIDECAVFPSKCRNG
;
A
#
# COMPACT_ATOMS: atom_id res chain seq x y z
N GLU A 1 -18.49 -14.15 28.33
CA GLU A 1 -18.02 -14.80 27.09
C GLU A 1 -16.57 -14.44 26.86
N SER A 2 -15.72 -15.41 26.50
CA SER A 2 -14.30 -15.18 26.27
C SER A 2 -14.10 -14.45 24.95
N ILE A 3 -13.54 -13.23 24.99
CA ILE A 3 -13.09 -12.54 23.78
C ILE A 3 -11.91 -13.33 23.22
N VAL A 4 -12.14 -14.07 22.13
CA VAL A 4 -11.09 -14.77 21.40
C VAL A 4 -10.62 -13.86 20.28
N CYS A 5 -9.44 -13.26 20.46
CA CYS A 5 -8.78 -12.48 19.41
C CYS A 5 -8.45 -13.46 18.23
N PRO A 6 -8.77 -13.17 16.95
CA PRO A 6 -8.46 -14.06 15.82
C PRO A 6 -6.95 -14.29 15.64
N LYS A 7 -6.56 -15.31 14.86
CA LYS A 7 -5.13 -15.62 14.60
C LYS A 7 -4.38 -14.36 14.14
N ASN A 8 -3.16 -14.15 14.69
CA ASN A 8 -2.27 -12.98 14.52
C ASN A 8 -2.57 -11.77 15.42
N ASN A 9 -3.50 -11.90 16.37
CA ASN A 9 -3.77 -10.91 17.40
C ASN A 9 -3.14 -11.39 18.72
N THR A 10 -2.17 -10.66 19.28
CA THR A 10 -1.52 -11.05 20.55
C THR A 10 -1.74 -10.07 21.70
N HIS A 11 -2.30 -8.88 21.44
CA HIS A 11 -2.48 -7.85 22.47
C HIS A 11 -3.94 -7.38 22.53
N CYS A 12 -4.73 -8.08 23.35
CA CYS A 12 -6.08 -7.65 23.69
C CYS A 12 -5.96 -6.60 24.81
N VAL A 13 -6.25 -5.33 24.50
CA VAL A 13 -6.18 -4.23 25.47
C VAL A 13 -7.56 -4.00 26.10
N ASP A 14 -7.59 -3.88 27.42
CA ASP A 14 -8.81 -3.61 28.18
C ASP A 14 -9.14 -2.11 28.06
N GLY A 15 -10.21 -1.78 27.34
CA GLY A 15 -10.79 -0.45 27.30
C GLY A 15 -11.98 -0.35 28.25
N LEU A 16 -12.29 0.87 28.72
CA LEU A 16 -13.30 1.16 29.75
C LEU A 16 -14.68 0.51 29.53
N ASN A 17 -15.04 0.13 28.30
CA ASN A 17 -16.24 -0.64 27.97
C ASN A 17 -16.09 -1.56 26.74
N SER A 18 -14.86 -1.82 26.25
CA SER A 18 -14.64 -2.63 25.04
C SER A 18 -13.24 -3.25 25.01
N PHE A 19 -13.15 -4.51 24.59
CA PHE A 19 -11.87 -5.18 24.33
C PHE A 19 -11.43 -4.85 22.90
N ASP A 20 -10.27 -4.22 22.72
CA ASP A 20 -9.69 -3.95 21.40
C ASP A 20 -8.52 -4.90 21.15
N CYS A 21 -8.55 -5.61 20.02
CA CYS A 21 -7.44 -6.45 19.61
C CYS A 21 -6.46 -5.62 18.78
N GLN A 22 -5.27 -5.36 19.31
CA GLN A 22 -4.19 -4.75 18.53
C GLN A 22 -3.44 -5.83 17.73
N CYS A 23 -3.20 -5.52 16.46
CA CYS A 23 -2.35 -6.35 15.60
C CYS A 23 -0.89 -6.28 16.06
N ASN A 24 -0.14 -7.35 15.79
CA ASN A 24 1.30 -7.35 15.99
C ASN A 24 1.96 -6.17 15.24
N PRO A 25 3.11 -5.68 15.71
CA PRO A 25 3.94 -4.79 14.88
C PRO A 25 4.20 -5.47 13.53
N ASN A 26 3.95 -4.75 12.43
CA ASN A 26 3.90 -5.20 11.03
C ASN A 26 2.58 -5.82 10.53
N PHE A 27 1.52 -5.80 11.32
CA PHE A 27 0.19 -6.23 10.90
C PHE A 27 -0.80 -5.07 11.01
N LYS A 28 -1.75 -4.99 10.07
CA LYS A 28 -2.84 -4.00 10.07
C LYS A 28 -4.18 -4.72 10.00
N ARG A 29 -5.20 -4.13 10.61
CA ARG A 29 -6.59 -4.57 10.42
C ARG A 29 -7.05 -4.26 9.00
N ASN A 30 -7.57 -5.26 8.30
CA ASN A 30 -8.28 -5.05 7.05
C ASN A 30 -9.74 -4.57 7.28
N ALA A 31 -10.51 -4.39 6.20
CA ALA A 31 -11.92 -3.99 6.28
C ALA A 31 -12.80 -4.96 7.09
N ASP A 32 -12.43 -6.24 7.13
CA ASP A 32 -13.11 -7.29 7.89
C ASP A 32 -12.66 -7.39 9.36
N GLY A 33 -11.76 -6.51 9.82
CA GLY A 33 -11.25 -6.52 11.20
C GLY A 33 -10.22 -7.62 11.49
N ILE A 34 -9.65 -8.25 10.46
CA ILE A 34 -8.64 -9.30 10.57
C ILE A 34 -7.24 -8.68 10.47
N CYS A 35 -6.31 -9.11 11.34
CA CYS A 35 -4.91 -8.70 11.26
C CYS A 35 -4.20 -9.44 10.12
N VAL A 36 -3.91 -8.70 9.06
CA VAL A 36 -3.14 -9.17 7.92
C VAL A 36 -1.75 -8.54 7.95
N GLU A 37 -0.76 -9.24 7.39
CA GLU A 37 0.58 -8.67 7.21
C GLU A 37 0.45 -7.35 6.45
N GLU A 38 1.08 -6.31 6.96
CA GLU A 38 1.10 -5.00 6.33
C GLU A 38 1.95 -5.12 5.06
N SER A 39 1.27 -5.41 3.94
CA SER A 39 1.91 -5.30 2.63
C SER A 39 1.74 -3.85 2.19
N PRO A 40 2.82 -3.09 2.01
CA PRO A 40 2.73 -1.70 1.59
C PRO A 40 1.96 -1.50 0.27
N CYS A 41 1.92 -2.52 -0.60
CA CYS A 41 1.12 -2.49 -1.82
C CYS A 41 -0.40 -2.59 -1.61
N HIS A 42 -0.87 -3.04 -0.45
CA HIS A 42 -2.30 -3.19 -0.18
C HIS A 42 -3.01 -1.83 -0.04
N SER A 43 -2.26 -0.79 0.34
CA SER A 43 -2.76 0.59 0.40
C SER A 43 -2.83 1.27 -0.97
N SER A 44 -2.54 0.53 -2.06
CA SER A 44 -2.43 1.05 -3.43
C SER A 44 -1.62 2.36 -3.51
N PRO A 45 -0.37 2.38 -3.01
CA PRO A 45 0.42 3.61 -2.97
C PRO A 45 0.84 4.10 -4.36
N CYS A 46 0.90 3.21 -5.35
CA CYS A 46 1.28 3.54 -6.72
C CYS A 46 0.10 4.16 -7.48
N TYR A 47 0.39 5.17 -8.29
CA TYR A 47 -0.55 5.85 -9.17
C TYR A 47 -1.21 4.89 -10.17
N SER A 48 -2.40 5.25 -10.65
CA SER A 48 -3.22 4.40 -11.53
C SER A 48 -2.41 3.84 -12.70
N ASN A 49 -2.61 2.54 -12.99
CA ASN A 49 -1.90 1.74 -13.98
C ASN A 49 -0.42 1.42 -13.66
N ALA A 50 0.12 1.81 -12.50
CA ALA A 50 1.42 1.31 -12.05
C ALA A 50 1.30 -0.01 -11.28
N THR A 51 2.32 -0.86 -11.40
CA THR A 51 2.35 -2.16 -10.72
C THR A 51 3.13 -2.04 -9.42
N CYS A 52 2.49 -2.30 -8.28
CA CYS A 52 3.18 -2.32 -6.99
C CYS A 52 3.84 -3.68 -6.71
N TYR A 53 5.11 -3.64 -6.31
CA TYR A 53 5.87 -4.81 -5.87
C TYR A 53 6.26 -4.67 -4.39
N ASN A 54 5.84 -5.65 -3.59
CA ASN A 54 6.26 -5.77 -2.20
C ASN A 54 7.73 -6.21 -2.14
N LEU A 55 8.53 -5.49 -1.36
CA LEU A 55 9.92 -5.79 -1.07
C LEU A 55 10.03 -6.31 0.37
N LYS A 56 11.14 -6.99 0.68
CA LYS A 56 11.40 -7.48 2.04
C LYS A 56 11.55 -6.30 3.01
N GLY A 57 11.09 -6.49 4.25
CA GLY A 57 11.25 -5.51 5.32
C GLY A 57 10.22 -4.38 5.34
N GLY A 58 9.02 -4.61 4.79
CA GLY A 58 7.96 -3.58 4.75
C GLY A 58 8.19 -2.48 3.71
N HIS A 59 9.09 -2.73 2.76
CA HIS A 59 9.34 -1.82 1.65
C HIS A 59 8.48 -2.18 0.44
N TYR A 60 8.31 -1.23 -0.49
CA TYR A 60 7.69 -1.46 -1.78
C TYR A 60 8.40 -0.69 -2.88
N ARG A 61 8.14 -1.10 -4.12
CA ARG A 61 8.52 -0.36 -5.32
C ARG A 61 7.34 -0.33 -6.27
N CYS A 62 7.05 0.83 -6.82
CA CYS A 62 6.15 0.97 -7.94
C CYS A 62 6.93 0.79 -9.25
N ILE A 63 6.39 -0.02 -10.17
CA ILE A 63 6.86 -0.09 -11.56
C ILE A 63 5.93 0.76 -12.40
N CYS A 64 6.49 1.85 -12.90
CA CYS A 64 5.75 2.84 -13.66
C CYS A 64 5.60 2.42 -15.12
N PRO A 65 4.45 2.73 -15.74
CA PRO A 65 4.32 2.66 -17.20
C PRO A 65 5.23 3.68 -17.88
N SER A 66 5.44 3.52 -19.18
CA SER A 66 6.35 4.34 -20.00
C SER A 66 6.05 5.84 -20.01
N THR A 67 4.86 6.25 -19.55
CA THR A 67 4.34 7.62 -19.56
C THR A 67 4.33 8.24 -18.16
N TYR A 68 4.76 7.51 -17.11
CA TYR A 68 4.81 8.00 -15.74
C TYR A 68 6.16 7.70 -15.08
N THR A 69 6.54 8.53 -14.12
CA THR A 69 7.78 8.48 -13.36
C THR A 69 7.55 8.92 -11.91
N GLY A 70 8.60 8.91 -11.10
CA GLY A 70 8.55 9.16 -9.66
C GLY A 70 8.46 7.89 -8.83
N VAL A 71 8.53 8.05 -7.50
CA VAL A 71 8.51 6.91 -6.56
C VAL A 71 7.15 6.20 -6.58
N LEU A 72 6.07 6.97 -6.76
CA LEU A 72 4.70 6.46 -6.81
C LEU A 72 4.15 6.41 -8.24
N CYS A 73 4.97 6.70 -9.26
CA CYS A 73 4.50 6.84 -10.65
C CYS A 73 3.43 7.93 -10.85
N ASP A 74 3.45 8.94 -9.98
CA ASP A 74 2.51 10.06 -9.94
C ASP A 74 2.94 11.25 -10.82
N VAL A 75 4.15 11.19 -11.38
CA VAL A 75 4.69 12.24 -12.24
C VAL A 75 4.51 11.82 -13.69
N ASP A 76 3.73 12.58 -14.44
CA ASP A 76 3.54 12.36 -15.89
C ASP A 76 4.84 12.70 -16.64
N ILE A 77 5.22 11.86 -17.60
CA ILE A 77 6.40 12.08 -18.45
C ILE A 77 5.92 12.89 -19.65
N ASP A 78 6.40 14.12 -19.79
CA ASP A 78 6.18 14.91 -21.00
C ASP A 78 6.92 14.26 -22.18
N GLU A 79 6.22 13.42 -22.95
CA GLU A 79 6.83 12.73 -24.08
C GLU A 79 7.20 13.69 -25.20
N CYS A 80 6.69 14.93 -25.23
CA CYS A 80 7.14 15.95 -26.15
C CYS A 80 8.50 16.53 -25.75
N ALA A 81 8.76 16.67 -24.45
CA ALA A 81 10.06 17.07 -23.94
C ALA A 81 11.13 15.99 -24.17
N VAL A 82 10.78 14.72 -24.00
CA VAL A 82 11.73 13.59 -24.12
C VAL A 82 11.85 13.06 -25.56
N PHE A 83 10.73 13.00 -26.28
CA PHE A 83 10.63 12.51 -27.66
C PHE A 83 9.91 13.54 -28.54
N PRO A 84 10.53 14.69 -28.85
CA PRO A 84 9.91 15.75 -29.64
C PRO A 84 9.45 15.29 -31.04
N SER A 85 9.99 14.19 -31.56
CA SER A 85 9.54 13.55 -32.81
C SER A 85 8.18 12.86 -32.74
N LYS A 86 7.69 12.53 -31.53
CA LYS A 86 6.33 11.97 -31.30
C LYS A 86 5.26 13.05 -31.30
N CYS A 87 5.63 14.30 -31.03
CA CYS A 87 4.70 15.41 -30.98
C CYS A 87 4.70 16.14 -32.32
N ARG A 88 3.59 16.02 -33.04
CA ARG A 88 3.41 16.69 -34.33
C ARG A 88 2.84 18.08 -34.03
N ASN A 89 3.67 19.10 -34.25
CA ASN A 89 3.41 20.55 -34.14
C ASN A 89 1.95 20.98 -33.82
N GLY A 90 1.80 21.59 -32.65
CA GLY A 90 1.08 22.87 -32.43
C GLY A 90 -0.40 22.91 -32.76
#